data_AF-A0A834KAY2-F1
#
_entry.id   AF-A0A834KAY2-F1
#
_cell.length_a   1.000
_cell.length_b   1.000
_cell.length_c   1.000
_cell.angle_alpha   90.00
_cell.angle_beta   90.00
_cell.angle_gamma   90.00
#
_symmetry.space_group_name_H-M   'P 1'
#
loop_
_entity.id
_entity.type
_entity.pdbx_description
1 polymer ?
#
loop_
_entity_poly.entity_id
_entity_poly.type
_entity_poly.pdbx_seq_one_letter_code
_entity_poly.pdbx_strand_id
1 'polypeptide(L)'
;MDGHNKRYNKGEREGTNTETRMHMRNKRENRKRGNIKVSDIKKEGMEINRTMVNSDIFQALFPIYHISKACGLLPVRFTKQPHGRYQGRLQIFDVIYCIFLLGVIMGLEAWGLWREMRDGWENSTRLKSRSAVIPTCSDILGVIILAIIAVLGSPFRWKHGQIVLNNLAEIDETLGIVAPKKTRRCSIVLVTCALTYLIILSSLDICWWDRDSKANKKMKDKGAINYLPLYIMYMIIIILEIQYSLITYNVYQRFVRLNKCLESILKTGKVTDHFRKDLGLAGDFKTREQPASYIRISKPLEWYPVGFETKNFANNIAQLVTVHSSLCDTVSSINNAFGVVMVVVTLTCLLHLIITPYFLIEEVNGNRQWLSLIVQTAWCILHVTRMLIIIQPTYSTVIQAKKTAILVSQLLSSNPNVECRRHLEVFSLQILHRPLDFTACGLFSLDRSLVTSIAGAVTTYLVILIQFQKEDTTKDDVDNILKNATQILKNASSLHNLTSIKHNSS
;
A
#
# COMPACT_ATOMS: atom_id res chain seq x y z
N MET A 1 -105.76 43.41 -9.37
CA MET A 1 -104.69 42.47 -9.00
C MET A 1 -103.58 42.61 -10.01
N ASP A 2 -102.38 42.83 -9.48
CA ASP A 2 -101.18 43.40 -10.09
C ASP A 2 -100.67 42.78 -11.39
N GLY A 3 -99.87 43.56 -12.13
CA GLY A 3 -98.97 42.99 -13.13
C GLY A 3 -98.29 43.95 -14.09
N HIS A 4 -97.48 44.87 -13.58
CA HIS A 4 -96.72 45.88 -14.32
C HIS A 4 -95.61 45.32 -15.24
N ASN A 5 -95.35 46.11 -16.28
CA ASN A 5 -94.30 46.07 -17.29
C ASN A 5 -92.85 46.15 -16.76
N LYS A 6 -91.92 45.35 -17.32
CA LYS A 6 -90.53 45.69 -17.76
C LYS A 6 -89.58 44.49 -17.73
N ARG A 7 -89.02 44.09 -18.89
CA ARG A 7 -87.71 43.43 -18.99
C ARG A 7 -86.93 43.97 -20.20
N TYR A 8 -86.14 44.99 -19.93
CA TYR A 8 -84.83 45.20 -20.51
C TYR A 8 -83.86 45.21 -19.33
N ASN A 9 -83.03 44.19 -19.17
CA ASN A 9 -81.59 44.39 -19.04
C ASN A 9 -80.85 43.05 -19.05
N LYS A 10 -79.98 42.98 -20.05
CA LYS A 10 -79.01 41.95 -20.36
C LYS A 10 -77.68 42.50 -19.83
N GLY A 11 -76.95 41.71 -19.05
CA GLY A 11 -75.55 42.02 -18.71
C GLY A 11 -75.31 42.38 -17.26
N GLU A 12 -75.40 41.42 -16.35
CA GLU A 12 -74.73 41.49 -15.04
C GLU A 12 -74.72 40.13 -14.31
N ARG A 13 -74.28 39.06 -14.99
CA ARG A 13 -74.08 37.74 -14.33
C ARG A 13 -72.84 36.95 -14.78
N GLU A 14 -71.91 37.58 -15.48
CA GLU A 14 -70.65 36.92 -15.88
C GLU A 14 -69.38 37.53 -15.23
N GLY A 15 -69.49 38.65 -14.50
CA GLY A 15 -68.34 39.28 -13.82
C GLY A 15 -67.92 38.59 -12.51
N THR A 16 -68.87 38.17 -11.67
CA THR A 16 -68.59 37.73 -10.29
C THR A 16 -68.07 36.29 -10.18
N ASN A 17 -68.31 35.44 -11.18
CA ASN A 17 -67.81 34.06 -11.18
C ASN A 17 -66.37 33.93 -11.70
N THR A 18 -65.90 34.94 -12.43
CA THR A 18 -64.57 34.94 -13.06
C THR A 18 -63.51 35.50 -12.12
N GLU A 19 -63.84 36.55 -11.35
CA GLU A 19 -62.97 37.10 -10.30
C GLU A 19 -62.80 36.14 -9.11
N THR A 20 -63.86 35.45 -8.70
CA THR A 20 -63.79 34.46 -7.61
C THR A 20 -62.96 33.23 -8.01
N ARG A 21 -63.00 32.84 -9.30
CA ARG A 21 -62.15 31.78 -9.86
C ARG A 21 -60.69 32.21 -10.03
N MET A 22 -60.42 33.46 -10.44
CA MET A 22 -59.05 33.99 -10.50
C MET A 22 -58.44 34.14 -9.11
N HIS A 23 -59.21 34.58 -8.10
CA HIS A 23 -58.70 34.76 -6.75
C HIS A 23 -58.41 33.41 -6.05
N MET A 24 -59.23 32.38 -6.30
CA MET A 24 -58.93 31.00 -5.85
C MET A 24 -57.77 30.34 -6.62
N ARG A 25 -57.58 30.68 -7.91
CA ARG A 25 -56.43 30.22 -8.71
C ARG A 25 -55.12 30.86 -8.25
N ASN A 26 -55.10 32.17 -8.00
CA ASN A 26 -53.93 32.87 -7.44
C ASN A 26 -53.60 32.41 -6.00
N LYS A 27 -54.61 32.07 -5.18
CA LYS A 27 -54.38 31.52 -3.82
C LYS A 27 -53.86 30.07 -3.87
N ARG A 28 -54.19 29.28 -4.90
CA ARG A 28 -53.59 27.96 -5.18
C ARG A 28 -52.18 28.05 -5.78
N GLU A 29 -51.92 29.03 -6.63
CA GLU A 29 -50.59 29.26 -7.22
C GLU A 29 -49.59 29.84 -6.20
N ASN A 30 -50.02 30.73 -5.30
CA ASN A 30 -49.18 31.21 -4.19
C ASN A 30 -48.93 30.16 -3.10
N ARG A 31 -49.84 29.19 -2.90
CA ARG A 31 -49.55 28.02 -2.03
C ARG A 31 -48.60 27.01 -2.67
N LYS A 32 -48.45 27.00 -4.00
CA LYS A 32 -47.47 26.16 -4.72
C LYS A 32 -46.09 26.81 -4.89
N ARG A 33 -45.95 28.11 -4.59
CA ARG A 33 -44.67 28.85 -4.70
C ARG A 33 -43.89 28.99 -3.39
N GLY A 34 -44.38 28.42 -2.28
CA GLY A 34 -43.62 28.27 -1.04
C GLY A 34 -42.92 26.92 -0.99
N ASN A 35 -41.58 26.92 -0.97
CA ASN A 35 -40.66 25.78 -0.88
C ASN A 35 -40.58 24.85 -2.11
N ILE A 36 -40.03 25.36 -3.20
CA ILE A 36 -39.27 24.51 -4.14
C ILE A 36 -37.87 24.34 -3.53
N LYS A 37 -37.58 23.16 -2.95
CA LYS A 37 -36.23 22.82 -2.55
C LYS A 37 -35.39 22.62 -3.81
N VAL A 38 -34.13 23.07 -3.77
CA VAL A 38 -33.10 22.91 -4.81
C VAL A 38 -32.86 21.43 -5.23
N SER A 39 -33.49 20.47 -4.52
CA SER A 39 -33.51 19.05 -4.87
C SER A 39 -34.38 18.70 -6.08
N ASP A 40 -35.39 19.50 -6.42
CA ASP A 40 -36.46 19.06 -7.33
C ASP A 40 -36.23 19.46 -8.79
N ILE A 41 -35.28 20.37 -9.06
CA ILE A 41 -34.88 20.77 -10.43
C ILE A 41 -33.94 19.73 -11.07
N LYS A 42 -33.52 18.70 -10.32
CA LYS A 42 -32.58 17.66 -10.81
C LYS A 42 -33.23 16.48 -11.55
N LYS A 43 -34.55 16.49 -11.81
CA LYS A 43 -35.23 15.25 -12.21
C LYS A 43 -35.96 15.18 -13.55
N GLU A 44 -36.02 16.22 -14.36
CA GLU A 44 -36.66 16.10 -15.68
C GLU A 44 -35.80 16.68 -16.78
N GLY A 45 -35.23 15.79 -17.61
CA GLY A 45 -34.69 16.14 -18.92
C GLY A 45 -33.19 15.94 -19.14
N MET A 46 -32.61 14.78 -18.80
CA MET A 46 -31.47 14.21 -19.56
C MET A 46 -31.21 12.74 -19.16
N GLU A 47 -32.10 11.83 -19.54
CA GLU A 47 -31.73 10.41 -19.66
C GLU A 47 -30.85 10.23 -20.91
N ILE A 48 -29.59 10.67 -20.80
CA ILE A 48 -28.53 10.05 -21.60
C ILE A 48 -28.09 8.84 -20.78
N ASN A 49 -28.29 7.68 -21.39
CA ASN A 49 -27.88 6.35 -21.00
C ASN A 49 -26.39 6.34 -20.56
N ARG A 50 -26.08 6.80 -19.35
CA ARG A 50 -24.78 6.63 -18.70
C ARG A 50 -24.72 5.17 -18.30
N THR A 51 -24.24 4.34 -19.22
CA THR A 51 -23.89 2.94 -18.98
C THR A 51 -23.12 2.85 -17.66
N MET A 52 -23.74 2.16 -16.70
CA MET A 52 -23.26 1.90 -15.36
C MET A 52 -21.76 1.54 -15.35
N VAL A 53 -20.92 2.45 -14.88
CA VAL A 53 -19.51 2.15 -14.60
C VAL A 53 -19.44 1.52 -13.21
N ASN A 54 -19.50 0.19 -13.15
CA ASN A 54 -19.20 -0.54 -11.92
C ASN A 54 -17.73 -0.33 -11.55
N SER A 55 -17.47 0.56 -10.60
CA SER A 55 -16.18 0.62 -9.89
C SER A 55 -16.07 -0.58 -8.93
N ASP A 56 -15.80 -1.76 -9.49
CA ASP A 56 -15.60 -3.00 -8.74
C ASP A 56 -14.17 -3.11 -8.17
N ILE A 57 -13.62 -2.02 -7.62
CA ILE A 57 -12.31 -2.00 -6.94
C ILE A 57 -12.25 -3.08 -5.84
N PHE A 58 -13.37 -3.33 -5.18
CA PHE A 58 -13.53 -4.40 -4.20
C PHE A 58 -13.30 -5.79 -4.81
N GLN A 59 -13.80 -6.05 -6.02
CA GLN A 59 -13.57 -7.34 -6.69
C GLN A 59 -12.11 -7.52 -7.11
N ALA A 60 -11.44 -6.43 -7.48
CA ALA A 60 -10.01 -6.49 -7.82
C ALA A 60 -9.14 -6.89 -6.62
N LEU A 61 -9.62 -6.63 -5.40
CA LEU A 61 -8.95 -6.94 -4.13
C LEU A 61 -9.41 -8.25 -3.49
N PHE A 62 -10.31 -9.02 -4.10
CA PHE A 62 -10.75 -10.30 -3.53
C PHE A 62 -9.66 -11.36 -3.34
N PRO A 63 -8.69 -11.53 -4.26
CA PRO A 63 -7.63 -12.51 -4.06
C PRO A 63 -6.82 -12.23 -2.78
N ILE A 64 -6.43 -10.97 -2.59
CA ILE A 64 -5.70 -10.55 -1.39
C ILE A 64 -6.61 -10.62 -0.15
N TYR A 65 -7.91 -10.32 -0.26
CA TYR A 65 -8.86 -10.42 0.84
C TYR A 65 -8.89 -11.82 1.48
N HIS A 66 -9.05 -12.87 0.67
CA HIS A 66 -9.20 -14.23 1.21
C HIS A 66 -7.92 -14.71 1.92
N ILE A 67 -6.76 -14.44 1.32
CA ILE A 67 -5.46 -14.81 1.87
C ILE A 67 -5.19 -14.01 3.16
N SER A 68 -5.49 -12.71 3.14
CA SER A 68 -5.36 -11.84 4.30
C SER A 68 -6.26 -12.25 5.46
N LYS A 69 -7.48 -12.70 5.15
CA LYS A 69 -8.41 -13.21 6.15
C LYS A 69 -7.91 -14.50 6.78
N ALA A 70 -7.41 -15.44 5.98
CA ALA A 70 -6.84 -16.69 6.46
C ALA A 70 -5.66 -16.44 7.43
N CYS A 71 -4.80 -15.47 7.10
CA CYS A 71 -3.64 -15.07 7.89
C CYS A 71 -3.94 -14.12 9.07
N GLY A 72 -5.21 -13.84 9.37
CA GLY A 72 -5.60 -12.98 10.50
C GLY A 72 -5.30 -11.47 10.31
N LEU A 73 -5.11 -11.03 9.07
CA LEU A 73 -4.77 -9.63 8.74
C LEU A 73 -5.98 -8.78 8.33
N LEU A 74 -7.15 -9.39 8.14
CA LEU A 74 -8.33 -8.69 7.66
C LEU A 74 -9.64 -9.27 8.23
N PRO A 75 -10.06 -8.87 9.45
CA PRO A 75 -11.25 -9.38 10.14
C PRO A 75 -12.57 -8.77 9.62
N VAL A 76 -12.79 -8.86 8.31
CA VAL A 76 -13.87 -8.16 7.60
C VAL A 76 -14.70 -9.14 6.79
N ARG A 77 -16.01 -8.88 6.67
CA ARG A 77 -16.90 -9.55 5.71
C ARG A 77 -17.44 -8.54 4.72
N PHE A 78 -17.33 -8.89 3.43
CA PHE A 78 -17.90 -8.11 2.34
C PHE A 78 -19.33 -8.57 2.07
N THR A 79 -20.27 -7.64 2.11
CA THR A 79 -21.65 -7.85 1.66
C THR A 79 -21.90 -7.07 0.37
N LYS A 80 -22.57 -7.70 -0.59
CA LYS A 80 -22.95 -7.05 -1.84
C LYS A 80 -24.20 -6.19 -1.60
N GLN A 81 -24.13 -4.91 -1.93
CA GLN A 81 -25.27 -4.00 -1.88
C GLN A 81 -26.12 -4.12 -3.15
N PRO A 82 -27.40 -3.68 -3.12
CA PRO A 82 -28.31 -3.77 -4.27
C PRO A 82 -27.81 -3.04 -5.52
N HIS A 83 -26.97 -2.02 -5.37
CA HIS A 83 -26.43 -1.21 -6.46
C HIS A 83 -25.11 -1.77 -7.04
N GLY A 84 -24.78 -3.04 -6.74
CA GLY A 84 -23.54 -3.69 -7.21
C GLY A 84 -22.28 -3.36 -6.41
N ARG A 85 -22.29 -2.32 -5.56
CA ARG A 85 -21.18 -1.97 -4.66
C ARG A 85 -21.01 -2.99 -3.53
N TYR A 86 -19.78 -3.20 -3.07
CA TYR A 86 -19.50 -4.04 -1.90
C TYR A 86 -19.26 -3.17 -0.67
N GLN A 87 -19.79 -3.57 0.48
CA GLN A 87 -19.52 -2.94 1.76
C GLN A 87 -18.84 -3.93 2.70
N GLY A 88 -17.66 -3.58 3.19
CA GLY A 88 -16.97 -4.36 4.21
C GLY A 88 -17.41 -3.93 5.61
N ARG A 89 -17.75 -4.89 6.48
CA ARG A 89 -18.02 -4.65 7.90
C ARG A 89 -17.07 -5.47 8.76
N LEU A 90 -16.54 -4.84 9.82
CA LEU A 90 -15.80 -5.54 10.86
C LEU A 90 -16.73 -6.55 11.55
N GLN A 91 -16.22 -7.74 11.85
CA GLN A 91 -16.98 -8.79 12.54
C GLN A 91 -16.22 -9.23 13.78
N ILE A 92 -16.88 -9.23 14.93
CA ILE A 92 -16.23 -9.52 16.21
C ILE A 92 -15.65 -10.94 16.26
N PHE A 93 -16.36 -11.92 15.68
CA PHE A 93 -15.88 -13.30 15.56
C PHE A 93 -14.60 -13.41 14.72
N ASP A 94 -14.51 -12.64 13.63
CA ASP A 94 -13.33 -12.65 12.79
C ASP A 94 -12.14 -11.95 13.52
N VAL A 95 -12.39 -10.95 14.38
CA VAL A 95 -11.36 -10.35 15.26
C VAL A 95 -10.87 -11.34 16.31
N ILE A 96 -11.79 -12.06 16.98
CA ILE A 96 -11.46 -13.10 17.97
C ILE A 96 -10.61 -14.20 17.32
N TYR A 97 -10.97 -14.63 16.10
CA TYR A 97 -10.17 -15.57 15.32
C TYR A 97 -8.75 -15.06 15.08
N CYS A 98 -8.57 -13.79 14.71
CA CYS A 98 -7.24 -13.21 14.48
C CYS A 98 -6.39 -13.22 15.76
N ILE A 99 -6.98 -12.85 16.90
CA ILE A 99 -6.29 -12.85 18.21
C ILE A 99 -5.93 -14.27 18.63
N PHE A 100 -6.85 -15.22 18.46
CA PHE A 100 -6.62 -16.62 18.78
C PHE A 100 -5.51 -17.22 17.90
N LEU A 101 -5.55 -16.99 16.59
CA LEU A 101 -4.53 -17.43 15.65
C LEU A 101 -3.15 -16.89 16.04
N LEU A 102 -3.06 -15.59 16.36
CA LEU A 102 -1.82 -14.98 16.83
C LEU A 102 -1.32 -15.64 18.13
N GLY A 103 -2.22 -15.85 19.11
CA GLY A 103 -1.89 -16.50 20.38
C GLY A 103 -1.34 -17.92 20.19
N VAL A 104 -1.94 -18.71 19.29
CA VAL A 104 -1.46 -20.05 18.95
C VAL A 104 -0.07 -20.01 18.31
N ILE A 105 0.13 -19.15 17.30
CA ILE A 105 1.43 -19.05 16.61
C ILE A 105 2.53 -18.57 17.58
N MET A 106 2.25 -17.58 18.44
CA MET A 106 3.20 -17.12 19.46
C MET A 106 3.50 -18.20 20.51
N GLY A 107 2.48 -18.95 20.95
CA GLY A 107 2.67 -20.05 21.89
C GLY A 107 3.55 -21.16 21.31
N LEU A 108 3.34 -21.51 20.04
CA LEU A 108 4.16 -22.47 19.32
C LEU A 108 5.60 -21.96 19.13
N GLU A 109 5.79 -20.68 18.81
CA GLU A 109 7.12 -20.08 18.67
C GLU A 109 7.87 -20.06 20.01
N ALA A 110 7.21 -19.63 21.09
CA ALA A 110 7.80 -19.66 22.43
C ALA A 110 8.17 -21.08 22.88
N TRP A 111 7.30 -22.06 22.58
CA TRP A 111 7.58 -23.47 22.84
C TRP A 111 8.76 -23.99 22.01
N GLY A 112 8.83 -23.63 20.72
CA GLY A 112 9.92 -23.98 19.81
C GLY A 112 11.26 -23.41 20.28
N LEU A 113 11.29 -22.13 20.63
CA LEU A 113 12.44 -21.44 21.21
C LEU A 113 12.89 -22.05 22.54
N TRP A 114 11.96 -22.35 23.44
CA TRP A 114 12.29 -23.00 24.70
C TRP A 114 12.93 -24.37 24.47
N ARG A 115 12.33 -25.19 23.59
CA ARG A 115 12.91 -26.49 23.20
C ARG A 115 14.28 -26.33 22.59
N GLU A 116 14.51 -25.30 21.81
CA GLU A 116 15.80 -25.04 21.18
C GLU A 116 16.88 -24.71 22.23
N MET A 117 16.58 -23.79 23.16
CA MET A 117 17.55 -23.21 24.08
C MET A 117 17.73 -23.93 25.42
N ARG A 118 16.80 -24.81 25.82
CA ARG A 118 16.80 -25.42 27.17
C ARG A 118 18.08 -26.20 27.54
N ASP A 119 18.78 -26.73 26.54
CA ASP A 119 19.98 -27.57 26.73
C ASP A 119 21.29 -26.81 26.40
N GLY A 120 21.25 -25.47 26.35
CA GLY A 120 22.38 -24.64 25.96
C GLY A 120 22.44 -24.35 24.46
N TRP A 121 23.22 -23.33 24.08
CA TRP A 121 23.35 -22.87 22.69
C TRP A 121 24.16 -23.87 21.84
N GLU A 122 25.06 -24.63 22.46
CA GLU A 122 25.90 -25.65 21.81
C GLU A 122 25.05 -26.78 21.18
N ASN A 123 23.91 -27.06 21.79
CA ASN A 123 22.96 -28.08 21.36
C ASN A 123 21.88 -27.54 20.42
N SER A 124 21.91 -26.26 20.08
CA SER A 124 21.00 -25.68 19.10
C SER A 124 21.22 -26.30 17.71
N THR A 125 20.13 -26.40 16.98
CA THR A 125 20.03 -26.67 15.55
C THR A 125 20.72 -25.59 14.74
N ARG A 126 20.46 -24.30 15.03
CA ARG A 126 20.90 -23.18 14.16
C ARG A 126 22.06 -22.35 14.69
N LEU A 127 22.30 -22.35 16.01
CA LEU A 127 23.37 -21.56 16.60
C LEU A 127 24.71 -22.29 16.46
N LYS A 128 25.67 -21.66 15.78
CA LYS A 128 27.03 -22.18 15.59
C LYS A 128 28.05 -21.62 16.58
N SER A 129 27.74 -20.48 17.18
CA SER A 129 28.64 -19.74 18.07
C SER A 129 27.85 -19.02 19.16
N ARG A 130 28.54 -18.66 20.25
CA ARG A 130 27.94 -17.85 21.33
C ARG A 130 27.54 -16.47 20.84
N SER A 131 28.29 -15.88 19.92
CA SER A 131 28.00 -14.58 19.31
C SER A 131 26.74 -14.60 18.43
N ALA A 132 26.37 -15.76 17.86
CA ALA A 132 25.15 -15.92 17.05
C ALA A 132 23.84 -15.88 17.85
N VAL A 133 23.89 -16.05 19.18
CA VAL A 133 22.71 -16.06 20.05
C VAL A 133 21.95 -14.74 19.99
N ILE A 134 22.68 -13.62 20.14
CA ILE A 134 22.06 -12.28 20.20
C ILE A 134 21.40 -11.91 18.85
N PRO A 135 22.06 -12.05 17.69
CA PRO A 135 21.44 -11.82 16.38
C PRO A 135 20.20 -12.69 16.16
N THR A 136 20.27 -13.98 16.48
CA THR A 136 19.15 -14.91 16.27
C THR A 136 17.95 -14.57 17.15
N CYS A 137 18.15 -14.29 18.43
CA CYS A 137 17.09 -13.84 19.32
C CYS A 137 16.49 -12.50 18.86
N SER A 138 17.32 -11.60 18.31
CA SER A 138 16.88 -10.29 17.80
C SER A 138 16.02 -10.42 16.54
N ASP A 139 16.39 -11.32 15.61
CA ASP A 139 15.59 -11.69 14.43
C ASP A 139 14.21 -12.21 14.85
N ILE A 140 14.19 -13.24 15.70
CA ILE A 140 12.95 -13.89 16.13
C ILE A 140 12.05 -12.90 16.89
N LEU A 141 12.62 -12.10 17.80
CA LEU A 141 11.87 -11.05 18.50
C LEU A 141 11.31 -10.01 17.53
N GLY A 142 12.10 -9.58 16.54
CA GLY A 142 11.65 -8.64 15.51
C GLY A 142 10.47 -9.16 14.70
N VAL A 143 10.53 -10.43 14.31
CA VAL A 143 9.44 -11.12 13.58
C VAL A 143 8.18 -11.23 14.45
N ILE A 144 8.32 -11.60 15.73
CA ILE A 144 7.21 -11.68 16.69
C ILE A 144 6.54 -10.31 16.87
N ILE A 145 7.33 -9.26 17.15
CA ILE A 145 6.81 -7.90 17.35
C ILE A 145 6.06 -7.43 16.10
N LEU A 146 6.63 -7.67 14.92
CA LEU A 146 5.99 -7.28 13.66
C LEU A 146 4.68 -8.05 13.42
N ALA A 147 4.64 -9.36 13.70
CA ALA A 147 3.43 -10.17 13.58
C ALA A 147 2.33 -9.69 14.55
N ILE A 148 2.68 -9.33 15.79
CA ILE A 148 1.75 -8.77 16.77
C ILE A 148 1.14 -7.46 16.26
N ILE A 149 1.98 -6.50 15.84
CA ILE A 149 1.54 -5.20 15.32
C ILE A 149 0.71 -5.36 14.04
N ALA A 150 1.10 -6.31 13.19
CA ALA A 150 0.35 -6.67 12.00
C ALA A 150 -1.05 -7.16 12.39
N VAL A 151 -1.19 -8.22 13.17
CA VAL A 151 -2.49 -8.84 13.45
C VAL A 151 -3.39 -7.94 14.32
N LEU A 152 -2.88 -7.44 15.45
CA LEU A 152 -3.65 -6.61 16.38
C LEU A 152 -3.99 -5.23 15.79
N GLY A 153 -3.15 -4.70 14.90
CA GLY A 153 -3.43 -3.45 14.20
C GLY A 153 -4.50 -3.58 13.09
N SER A 154 -4.87 -4.80 12.68
CA SER A 154 -5.77 -5.01 11.53
C SER A 154 -7.15 -4.33 11.64
N PRO A 155 -7.85 -4.29 12.79
CA PRO A 155 -9.15 -3.60 12.89
C PRO A 155 -9.00 -2.08 12.73
N PHE A 156 -7.93 -1.51 13.29
CA PHE A 156 -7.63 -0.07 13.18
C PHE A 156 -7.30 0.32 11.74
N ARG A 157 -6.47 -0.49 11.06
CA ARG A 157 -6.14 -0.29 9.64
C ARG A 157 -7.38 -0.38 8.75
N TRP A 158 -8.33 -1.25 9.08
CA TRP A 158 -9.58 -1.34 8.31
C TRP A 158 -10.39 -0.04 8.33
N LYS A 159 -10.46 0.68 9.47
CA LYS A 159 -11.18 1.96 9.56
C LYS A 159 -10.72 2.96 8.49
N HIS A 160 -9.40 3.09 8.33
CA HIS A 160 -8.80 3.93 7.28
C HIS A 160 -8.87 3.27 5.90
N GLY A 161 -8.71 1.94 5.82
CA GLY A 161 -8.82 1.19 4.57
C GLY A 161 -10.19 1.35 3.90
N GLN A 162 -11.28 1.43 4.67
CA GLN A 162 -12.61 1.69 4.14
C GLN A 162 -12.71 3.09 3.52
N ILE A 163 -12.10 4.11 4.14
CA ILE A 163 -12.02 5.48 3.59
C ILE A 163 -11.25 5.46 2.27
N VAL A 164 -10.08 4.79 2.25
CA VAL A 164 -9.27 4.61 1.04
C VAL A 164 -10.09 3.97 -0.08
N LEU A 165 -10.78 2.87 0.18
CA LEU A 165 -11.57 2.17 -0.84
C LEU A 165 -12.73 3.02 -1.37
N ASN A 166 -13.41 3.77 -0.50
CA ASN A 166 -14.49 4.65 -0.90
C ASN A 166 -13.99 5.81 -1.77
N ASN A 167 -12.91 6.48 -1.36
CA ASN A 167 -12.30 7.57 -2.13
C ASN A 167 -11.85 7.07 -3.51
N LEU A 168 -11.19 5.91 -3.57
CA LEU A 168 -10.74 5.32 -4.83
C LEU A 168 -11.91 4.93 -5.74
N ALA A 169 -13.03 4.48 -5.18
CA ALA A 169 -14.23 4.16 -5.97
C ALA A 169 -14.90 5.42 -6.56
N GLU A 170 -14.93 6.52 -5.80
CA GLU A 170 -15.42 7.82 -6.30
C GLU A 170 -14.51 8.40 -7.39
N ILE A 171 -13.19 8.26 -7.22
CA ILE A 171 -12.20 8.62 -8.24
C ILE A 171 -12.40 7.78 -9.50
N ASP A 172 -12.63 6.48 -9.37
CA ASP A 172 -12.86 5.59 -10.51
C ASP A 172 -14.13 5.97 -11.28
N GLU A 173 -15.19 6.37 -10.58
CA GLU A 173 -16.42 6.89 -11.17
C GLU A 173 -16.17 8.20 -11.93
N THR A 174 -15.36 9.10 -11.36
CA THR A 174 -15.02 10.40 -11.99
C THR A 174 -14.10 10.24 -13.19
N LEU A 175 -13.14 9.31 -13.14
CA LEU A 175 -12.18 9.04 -14.22
C LEU A 175 -12.69 8.01 -15.25
N GLY A 176 -13.92 7.50 -15.09
CA GLY A 176 -14.50 6.49 -15.98
C GLY A 176 -13.70 5.17 -16.03
N ILE A 177 -13.08 4.78 -14.91
CA ILE A 177 -12.25 3.57 -14.82
C ILE A 177 -13.17 2.35 -14.64
N VAL A 178 -13.38 1.60 -15.72
CA VAL A 178 -14.12 0.32 -15.67
C VAL A 178 -13.16 -0.81 -15.28
N ALA A 179 -13.46 -1.49 -14.18
CA ALA A 179 -12.90 -2.75 -13.68
C ALA A 179 -11.39 -2.97 -13.98
N PRO A 180 -10.48 -2.77 -13.01
CA PRO A 180 -9.05 -2.96 -13.25
C PRO A 180 -8.67 -4.44 -13.28
N LYS A 181 -9.07 -5.17 -14.35
CA LYS A 181 -8.70 -6.57 -14.62
C LYS A 181 -7.19 -6.77 -14.57
N LYS A 182 -6.43 -5.77 -15.03
CA LYS A 182 -4.96 -5.74 -14.98
C LYS A 182 -4.43 -5.73 -13.54
N THR A 183 -5.06 -4.98 -12.64
CA THR A 183 -4.67 -4.89 -11.22
C THR A 183 -5.00 -6.16 -10.48
N ARG A 184 -6.17 -6.76 -10.76
CA ARG A 184 -6.51 -8.08 -10.22
C ARG A 184 -5.50 -9.16 -10.63
N ARG A 185 -5.12 -9.21 -11.91
CA ARG A 185 -4.09 -10.13 -12.41
C ARG A 185 -2.73 -9.88 -11.76
N CYS A 186 -2.31 -8.62 -11.66
CA CYS A 186 -1.08 -8.21 -10.98
C CYS A 186 -1.06 -8.68 -9.52
N SER A 187 -2.17 -8.47 -8.79
CA SER A 187 -2.31 -8.91 -7.39
C SER A 187 -2.21 -10.42 -7.24
N ILE A 188 -2.88 -11.19 -8.10
CA ILE A 188 -2.80 -12.66 -8.07
C ILE A 188 -1.36 -13.11 -8.31
N VAL A 189 -0.73 -12.62 -9.39
CA VAL A 189 0.65 -12.99 -9.73
C VAL A 189 1.61 -12.64 -8.61
N LEU A 190 1.54 -11.42 -8.07
CA LEU A 190 2.43 -10.97 -7.00
C LEU A 190 2.30 -11.84 -5.74
N VAL A 191 1.08 -12.11 -5.30
CA VAL A 191 0.82 -12.94 -4.11
C VAL A 191 1.26 -14.39 -4.35
N THR A 192 0.89 -14.99 -5.48
CA THR A 192 1.28 -16.36 -5.80
C THR A 192 2.80 -16.50 -5.91
N CYS A 193 3.48 -15.61 -6.63
CA CYS A 193 4.94 -15.64 -6.73
C CYS A 193 5.62 -15.49 -5.36
N ALA A 194 5.16 -14.56 -4.52
CA ALA A 194 5.75 -14.35 -3.20
C ALA A 194 5.54 -15.54 -2.26
N LEU A 195 4.33 -16.12 -2.23
CA LEU A 195 4.04 -17.30 -1.42
C LEU A 195 4.80 -18.52 -1.93
N THR A 196 4.85 -18.75 -3.25
CA THR A 196 5.62 -19.85 -3.83
C THR A 196 7.11 -19.72 -3.51
N TYR A 197 7.68 -18.52 -3.65
CA TYR A 197 9.07 -18.26 -3.29
C TYR A 197 9.33 -18.57 -1.82
N LEU A 198 8.48 -18.07 -0.92
CA LEU A 198 8.64 -18.30 0.52
C LEU A 198 8.44 -19.77 0.91
N ILE A 199 7.48 -20.49 0.31
CA ILE A 199 7.29 -21.93 0.56
C ILE A 199 8.53 -22.71 0.13
N ILE A 200 9.06 -22.43 -1.08
CA ILE A 200 10.26 -23.11 -1.58
C ILE A 200 11.45 -22.81 -0.67
N LEU A 201 11.67 -21.55 -0.32
CA LEU A 201 12.77 -21.13 0.54
C LEU A 201 12.68 -21.78 1.93
N SER A 202 11.52 -21.72 2.59
CA SER A 202 11.31 -22.38 3.89
C SER A 202 11.48 -23.89 3.81
N SER A 203 11.05 -24.53 2.71
CA SER A 203 11.22 -25.97 2.52
C SER A 203 12.69 -26.35 2.36
N LEU A 204 13.45 -25.60 1.55
CA LEU A 204 14.89 -25.81 1.38
C LEU A 204 15.65 -25.60 2.70
N ASP A 205 15.27 -24.58 3.46
CA ASP A 205 15.86 -24.28 4.75
C ASP A 205 15.58 -25.39 5.79
N ILE A 206 14.33 -25.86 5.88
CA ILE A 206 13.97 -27.01 6.73
C ILE A 206 14.74 -28.27 6.32
N CYS A 207 14.81 -28.57 5.03
CA CYS A 207 15.54 -29.73 4.52
C CYS A 207 17.05 -29.63 4.81
N TRP A 208 17.62 -28.42 4.71
CA TRP A 208 19.01 -28.16 5.05
C TRP A 208 19.29 -28.47 6.53
N TRP A 209 18.55 -27.84 7.44
CA TRP A 209 18.78 -28.01 8.88
C TRP A 209 18.41 -29.39 9.41
N ASP A 210 17.44 -30.08 8.82
CA ASP A 210 17.15 -31.48 9.16
C ASP A 210 18.31 -32.41 8.77
N ARG A 211 18.92 -32.19 7.61
CA ARG A 211 20.11 -32.95 7.17
C ARG A 211 21.30 -32.67 8.07
N ASP A 212 21.58 -31.41 8.38
CA ASP A 212 22.69 -31.01 9.25
C ASP A 212 22.52 -31.56 10.68
N SER A 213 21.33 -31.44 11.26
CA SER A 213 21.00 -31.96 12.59
C SER A 213 21.25 -33.47 12.70
N LYS A 214 20.83 -34.24 11.67
CA LYS A 214 21.07 -35.69 11.60
C LYS A 214 22.54 -36.04 11.41
N ALA A 215 23.26 -35.32 10.56
CA ALA A 215 24.68 -35.53 10.34
C ALA A 215 25.50 -35.30 11.63
N ASN A 216 25.14 -34.26 12.38
CA ASN A 216 25.80 -33.89 13.63
C ASN A 216 25.26 -34.63 14.88
N LYS A 217 24.38 -35.63 14.70
CA LYS A 217 23.77 -36.44 15.77
C LYS A 217 23.21 -35.60 16.92
N LYS A 218 22.56 -34.47 16.60
CA LYS A 218 21.91 -33.60 17.59
C LYS A 218 20.80 -34.37 18.34
N MET A 219 20.40 -33.85 19.50
CA MET A 219 19.38 -34.48 20.35
C MET A 219 18.05 -34.65 19.60
N LYS A 220 17.26 -35.69 19.93
CA LYS A 220 16.04 -36.07 19.18
C LYS A 220 14.98 -34.96 19.08
N ASP A 221 14.98 -34.03 20.02
CA ASP A 221 14.06 -32.91 20.10
C ASP A 221 14.58 -31.63 19.43
N LYS A 222 15.80 -31.64 18.90
CA LYS A 222 16.43 -30.53 18.15
C LYS A 222 16.25 -30.76 16.67
N GLY A 223 15.70 -29.76 15.98
CA GLY A 223 15.53 -29.83 14.54
C GLY A 223 14.78 -28.65 14.00
N ALA A 224 14.75 -28.58 12.66
CA ALA A 224 14.14 -27.49 11.91
C ALA A 224 12.66 -27.24 12.25
N ILE A 225 11.95 -28.26 12.76
CA ILE A 225 10.54 -28.15 13.15
C ILE A 225 10.29 -27.13 14.26
N ASN A 226 11.27 -26.87 15.12
CA ASN A 226 11.16 -25.87 16.19
C ASN A 226 10.99 -24.44 15.64
N TYR A 227 11.39 -24.20 14.38
CA TYR A 227 11.31 -22.90 13.68
C TYR A 227 10.13 -22.82 12.71
N LEU A 228 9.23 -23.83 12.68
CA LEU A 228 8.06 -23.80 11.82
C LEU A 228 7.15 -22.57 12.06
N PRO A 229 6.85 -22.16 13.31
CA PRO A 229 5.99 -21.00 13.55
C PRO A 229 6.60 -19.69 13.03
N LEU A 230 7.92 -19.53 13.11
CA LEU A 230 8.66 -18.42 12.49
C LEU A 230 8.36 -18.28 10.98
N TYR A 231 8.38 -19.38 10.22
CA TYR A 231 8.02 -19.34 8.78
C TYR A 231 6.57 -18.93 8.53
N ILE A 232 5.65 -19.33 9.42
CA ILE A 232 4.24 -18.90 9.35
C ILE A 232 4.15 -17.40 9.63
N MET A 233 4.91 -16.86 10.58
CA MET A 233 4.97 -15.41 10.82
C MET A 233 5.54 -14.65 9.60
N TYR A 234 6.57 -15.19 8.94
CA TYR A 234 7.08 -14.63 7.69
C TYR A 234 6.01 -14.57 6.60
N MET A 235 5.14 -15.58 6.47
CA MET A 235 4.00 -15.54 5.54
C MET A 235 3.06 -14.38 5.85
N ILE A 236 2.70 -14.19 7.13
CA ILE A 236 1.85 -13.09 7.59
C ILE A 236 2.48 -11.74 7.21
N ILE A 237 3.78 -11.59 7.46
CA ILE A 237 4.52 -10.35 7.19
C ILE A 237 4.55 -10.03 5.68
N ILE A 238 4.88 -11.02 4.83
CA ILE A 238 4.91 -10.83 3.38
C ILE A 238 3.52 -10.44 2.85
N ILE A 239 2.45 -11.07 3.35
CA ILE A 239 1.09 -10.72 2.94
C ILE A 239 0.74 -9.28 3.33
N LEU A 240 1.15 -8.82 4.53
CA LEU A 240 0.98 -7.44 4.95
C LEU A 240 1.74 -6.46 4.04
N GLU A 241 3.00 -6.73 3.71
CA GLU A 241 3.81 -5.89 2.83
C GLU A 241 3.19 -5.81 1.42
N ILE A 242 2.67 -6.94 0.91
CA ILE A 242 1.94 -6.97 -0.36
C ILE A 242 0.64 -6.17 -0.28
N GLN A 243 -0.13 -6.24 0.82
CA GLN A 243 -1.33 -5.41 1.00
C GLN A 243 -0.98 -3.92 0.87
N TYR A 244 0.05 -3.47 1.58
CA TYR A 244 0.51 -2.09 1.52
C TYR A 244 0.93 -1.71 0.09
N SER A 245 1.74 -2.55 -0.54
CA SER A 245 2.22 -2.34 -1.91
C SER A 245 1.07 -2.24 -2.93
N LEU A 246 0.06 -3.10 -2.82
CA LEU A 246 -1.12 -3.10 -3.70
C LEU A 246 -2.01 -1.86 -3.49
N ILE A 247 -2.21 -1.42 -2.26
CA ILE A 247 -2.98 -0.20 -1.96
C ILE A 247 -2.29 1.02 -2.58
N THR A 248 -0.97 1.16 -2.37
CA THR A 248 -0.19 2.25 -2.95
C THR A 248 -0.14 2.17 -4.47
N TYR A 249 0.02 0.98 -5.05
CA TYR A 249 -0.01 0.78 -6.50
C TYR A 249 -1.36 1.18 -7.12
N ASN A 250 -2.47 1.00 -6.40
CA ASN A 250 -3.78 1.48 -6.84
C ASN A 250 -3.83 3.01 -6.93
N VAL A 251 -3.23 3.72 -5.97
CA VAL A 251 -3.11 5.18 -6.01
C VAL A 251 -2.24 5.61 -7.20
N TYR A 252 -1.09 4.96 -7.40
CA TYR A 252 -0.22 5.17 -8.57
C TYR A 252 -0.97 5.12 -9.89
N GLN A 253 -1.78 4.07 -10.10
CA GLN A 253 -2.53 3.91 -11.35
C GLN A 253 -3.48 5.08 -11.62
N ARG A 254 -4.11 5.64 -10.59
CA ARG A 254 -5.04 6.76 -10.73
C ARG A 254 -4.32 8.09 -10.99
N PHE A 255 -3.14 8.29 -10.41
CA PHE A 255 -2.27 9.40 -10.83
C PHE A 255 -1.83 9.27 -12.30
N VAL A 256 -1.49 8.06 -12.77
CA VAL A 256 -1.20 7.84 -14.20
C VAL A 256 -2.41 8.21 -15.07
N ARG A 257 -3.63 7.87 -14.64
CA ARG A 257 -4.85 8.22 -15.38
C ARG A 257 -5.13 9.73 -15.37
N LEU A 258 -5.01 10.38 -14.21
CA LEU A 258 -5.09 11.83 -14.06
C LEU A 258 -4.13 12.53 -15.04
N ASN A 259 -2.87 12.09 -15.09
CA ASN A 259 -1.86 12.64 -16.00
C ASN A 259 -2.22 12.42 -17.47
N LYS A 260 -2.78 11.27 -17.84
CA LYS A 260 -3.25 11.03 -19.21
C LYS A 260 -4.40 11.97 -19.60
N CYS A 261 -5.32 12.26 -18.68
CA CYS A 261 -6.38 13.23 -18.92
C CYS A 261 -5.81 14.64 -19.16
N LEU A 262 -4.86 15.08 -18.33
CA LEU A 262 -4.17 16.36 -18.49
C LEU A 262 -3.39 16.44 -19.81
N GLU A 263 -2.65 15.39 -20.17
CA GLU A 263 -1.94 15.29 -21.46
C GLU A 263 -2.89 15.38 -22.65
N SER A 264 -4.05 14.72 -22.57
CA SER A 264 -5.07 14.79 -23.62
C SER A 264 -5.59 16.21 -23.79
N ILE A 265 -5.90 16.90 -22.68
CA ILE A 265 -6.35 18.31 -22.72
C ILE A 265 -5.27 19.20 -23.35
N LEU A 266 -4.00 19.00 -22.96
CA LEU A 266 -2.88 19.77 -23.49
C LEU A 266 -2.70 19.57 -25.01
N LYS A 267 -2.80 18.33 -25.49
CA LYS A 267 -2.71 18.00 -26.92
C LYS A 267 -3.86 18.62 -27.71
N THR A 268 -5.11 18.49 -27.24
CA THR A 268 -6.27 19.07 -27.93
C THR A 268 -6.20 20.60 -27.98
N GLY A 269 -5.70 21.24 -26.90
CA GLY A 269 -5.44 22.68 -26.88
C GLY A 269 -4.44 23.11 -27.96
N LYS A 270 -3.28 22.42 -28.07
CA LYS A 270 -2.26 22.71 -29.09
C LYS A 270 -2.77 22.54 -30.51
N VAL A 271 -3.52 21.47 -30.79
CA VAL A 271 -4.12 21.24 -32.12
C VAL A 271 -5.09 22.37 -32.46
N THR A 272 -5.95 22.76 -31.52
CA THR A 272 -6.91 23.85 -31.74
C THR A 272 -6.22 25.18 -32.00
N ASP A 273 -5.15 25.50 -31.27
CA ASP A 273 -4.36 26.72 -31.48
C ASP A 273 -3.64 26.74 -32.84
N HIS A 274 -3.08 25.59 -33.26
CA HIS A 274 -2.48 25.44 -34.58
C HIS A 274 -3.50 25.70 -35.70
N PHE A 275 -4.69 25.08 -35.63
CA PHE A 275 -5.75 25.31 -36.60
C PHE A 275 -6.22 26.78 -36.63
N ARG A 276 -6.31 27.45 -35.48
CA ARG A 276 -6.66 28.88 -35.44
C ARG A 276 -5.61 29.76 -36.11
N LYS A 277 -4.32 29.42 -35.92
CA LYS A 277 -3.20 30.12 -36.57
C LYS A 277 -3.21 29.89 -38.09
N ASP A 278 -3.39 28.66 -38.54
CA ASP A 278 -3.45 28.32 -39.98
C ASP A 278 -4.61 29.01 -40.70
N LEU A 279 -5.75 29.15 -40.03
CA LEU A 279 -6.93 29.83 -40.56
C LEU A 279 -6.86 31.36 -40.49
N GLY A 280 -5.76 31.94 -39.98
CA GLY A 280 -5.63 33.40 -39.82
C GLY A 280 -6.59 34.00 -38.77
N LEU A 281 -7.23 33.17 -37.93
CA LEU A 281 -8.20 33.57 -36.91
C LEU A 281 -7.54 34.03 -35.59
N ALA A 282 -6.21 34.20 -35.60
CA ALA A 282 -5.42 34.67 -34.47
C ALA A 282 -5.33 36.21 -34.39
N GLY A 283 -6.08 36.93 -35.23
CA GLY A 283 -6.21 38.38 -35.21
C GLY A 283 -7.24 38.89 -34.20
N ASP A 284 -6.86 39.94 -33.47
CA ASP A 284 -7.57 40.62 -32.38
C ASP A 284 -9.01 41.05 -32.77
N PHE A 285 -10.03 40.34 -32.26
CA PHE A 285 -11.43 40.70 -32.50
C PHE A 285 -11.92 41.70 -31.43
N LYS A 286 -11.71 42.99 -31.70
CA LYS A 286 -12.62 44.03 -31.21
C LYS A 286 -13.92 43.97 -32.02
N THR A 287 -15.00 43.60 -31.33
CA THR A 287 -16.42 43.88 -31.67
C THR A 287 -16.89 43.56 -33.12
N ARG A 288 -17.56 42.42 -33.33
CA ARG A 288 -18.86 42.37 -34.05
C ARG A 288 -19.54 40.99 -33.92
N GLU A 289 -20.87 41.03 -33.92
CA GLU A 289 -21.80 39.91 -33.81
C GLU A 289 -21.61 38.85 -34.94
N GLN A 290 -21.55 37.57 -34.51
CA GLN A 290 -21.96 36.28 -35.13
C GLN A 290 -22.20 36.15 -36.66
N PRO A 291 -21.88 34.99 -37.29
CA PRO A 291 -22.65 33.76 -37.05
C PRO A 291 -21.83 32.47 -36.82
N ALA A 292 -22.46 31.59 -36.05
CA ALA A 292 -22.03 30.23 -35.76
C ALA A 292 -21.92 29.38 -37.04
N SER A 293 -20.72 28.88 -37.34
CA SER A 293 -20.54 27.73 -38.23
C SER A 293 -19.90 26.59 -37.44
N TYR A 294 -20.70 25.53 -37.27
CA TYR A 294 -20.36 24.34 -36.51
C TYR A 294 -19.46 23.44 -37.35
N ILE A 295 -18.14 23.52 -37.17
CA ILE A 295 -17.23 22.57 -37.82
C ILE A 295 -17.13 21.33 -36.92
N ARG A 296 -17.82 20.28 -37.36
CA ARG A 296 -17.83 18.95 -36.77
C ARG A 296 -16.49 18.27 -37.10
N ILE A 297 -15.51 18.33 -36.20
CA ILE A 297 -14.26 17.59 -36.35
C ILE A 297 -14.55 16.11 -36.09
N SER A 298 -14.78 15.37 -37.18
CA SER A 298 -14.95 13.92 -37.19
C SER A 298 -13.59 13.25 -37.37
N LYS A 299 -12.99 12.84 -36.25
CA LYS A 299 -12.17 11.62 -36.10
C LYS A 299 -11.98 11.37 -34.59
N PRO A 300 -12.51 10.27 -34.02
CA PRO A 300 -12.36 10.00 -32.60
C PRO A 300 -10.90 9.62 -32.33
N LEU A 301 -10.17 10.52 -31.67
CA LEU A 301 -8.87 10.20 -31.08
C LEU A 301 -9.11 9.09 -30.06
N GLU A 302 -8.50 7.93 -30.29
CA GLU A 302 -8.63 6.75 -29.45
C GLU A 302 -8.38 7.08 -27.97
N TRP A 303 -9.34 6.66 -27.13
CA TRP A 303 -9.27 6.61 -25.66
C TRP A 303 -9.59 7.91 -24.89
N TYR A 304 -10.82 8.43 -25.06
CA TYR A 304 -11.40 9.36 -24.08
C TYR A 304 -11.94 8.62 -22.85
N PRO A 305 -11.68 9.10 -21.62
CA PRO A 305 -12.41 8.64 -20.44
C PRO A 305 -13.90 8.90 -20.64
N VAL A 306 -14.73 7.91 -20.32
CA VAL A 306 -16.20 8.03 -20.35
C VAL A 306 -16.59 9.14 -19.38
N GLY A 307 -17.00 10.31 -19.89
CA GLY A 307 -17.46 11.46 -19.09
C GLY A 307 -16.81 12.82 -19.42
N PHE A 308 -15.71 12.85 -20.16
CA PHE A 308 -15.07 14.12 -20.56
C PHE A 308 -15.66 14.62 -21.88
N GLU A 309 -16.55 15.62 -21.81
CA GLU A 309 -17.04 16.31 -23.00
C GLU A 309 -15.94 17.23 -23.56
N THR A 310 -15.64 17.10 -24.85
CA THR A 310 -14.66 17.94 -25.57
C THR A 310 -15.03 19.43 -25.61
N LYS A 311 -16.26 19.79 -25.22
CA LYS A 311 -16.77 21.17 -25.23
C LYS A 311 -16.60 21.94 -23.92
N ASN A 312 -16.33 21.26 -22.79
CA ASN A 312 -16.25 21.90 -21.46
C ASN A 312 -14.92 21.64 -20.74
N PHE A 313 -13.81 22.12 -21.32
CA PHE A 313 -12.46 22.01 -20.75
C PHE A 313 -12.33 22.54 -19.31
N ALA A 314 -13.02 23.63 -18.97
CA ALA A 314 -13.00 24.18 -17.61
C ALA A 314 -13.57 23.20 -16.58
N ASN A 315 -14.73 22.60 -16.86
CA ASN A 315 -15.36 21.60 -15.99
C ASN A 315 -14.49 20.33 -15.87
N ASN A 316 -13.88 19.92 -16.97
CA ASN A 316 -12.93 18.81 -17.00
C ASN A 316 -11.72 19.05 -16.09
N ILE A 317 -11.13 20.25 -16.14
CA ILE A 317 -10.03 20.63 -15.24
C ILE A 317 -10.53 20.67 -13.79
N ALA A 318 -11.70 21.26 -13.53
CA ALA A 318 -12.29 21.31 -12.19
C ALA A 318 -12.46 19.92 -11.56
N GLN A 319 -12.91 18.94 -12.34
CA GLN A 319 -12.99 17.54 -11.91
C GLN A 319 -11.61 16.92 -11.64
N LEU A 320 -10.59 17.26 -12.43
CA LEU A 320 -9.23 16.77 -12.18
C LEU A 320 -8.63 17.37 -10.90
N VAL A 321 -8.99 18.61 -10.53
CA VAL A 321 -8.63 19.22 -9.24
C VAL A 321 -9.22 18.41 -8.08
N THR A 322 -10.50 18.06 -8.15
CA THR A 322 -11.15 17.28 -7.07
C THR A 322 -10.58 15.86 -6.98
N VAL A 323 -10.31 15.21 -8.12
CA VAL A 323 -9.62 13.90 -8.16
C VAL A 323 -8.24 13.98 -7.49
N HIS A 324 -7.43 14.98 -7.82
CA HIS A 324 -6.13 15.16 -7.18
C HIS A 324 -6.26 15.35 -5.66
N SER A 325 -7.23 16.15 -5.21
CA SER A 325 -7.47 16.33 -3.76
C SER A 325 -7.79 15.01 -3.07
N SER A 326 -8.73 14.25 -3.63
CA SER A 326 -9.14 12.95 -3.10
C SER A 326 -7.98 11.93 -3.10
N LEU A 327 -7.10 11.97 -4.11
CA LEU A 327 -5.88 11.15 -4.11
C LEU A 327 -4.90 11.54 -2.98
N CYS A 328 -4.71 12.84 -2.73
CA CYS A 328 -3.90 13.31 -1.59
C CYS A 328 -4.51 12.89 -0.24
N ASP A 329 -5.83 13.01 -0.08
CA ASP A 329 -6.56 12.57 1.12
C ASP A 329 -6.46 11.05 1.33
N THR A 330 -6.46 10.30 0.22
CA THR A 330 -6.25 8.85 0.21
C THR A 330 -4.85 8.50 0.70
N VAL A 331 -3.80 9.18 0.23
CA VAL A 331 -2.42 8.95 0.71
C VAL A 331 -2.28 9.30 2.18
N SER A 332 -2.87 10.40 2.64
CA SER A 332 -2.92 10.73 4.08
C SER A 332 -3.59 9.62 4.90
N SER A 333 -4.69 9.06 4.40
CA SER A 333 -5.37 7.93 5.05
C SER A 333 -4.51 6.65 5.06
N ILE A 334 -3.72 6.40 4.01
CA ILE A 334 -2.75 5.29 3.97
C ILE A 334 -1.65 5.48 5.01
N ASN A 335 -1.07 6.68 5.12
CA ASN A 335 -0.02 6.98 6.10
C ASN A 335 -0.55 6.81 7.53
N ASN A 336 -1.77 7.26 7.81
CA ASN A 336 -2.40 7.07 9.13
C ASN A 336 -2.70 5.59 9.44
N ALA A 337 -3.05 4.79 8.43
CA ALA A 337 -3.31 3.37 8.61
C ALA A 337 -2.02 2.57 8.82
N PHE A 338 -1.01 2.79 7.99
CA PHE A 338 0.17 1.94 7.91
C PHE A 338 1.41 2.53 8.58
N GLY A 339 1.36 3.78 9.06
CA GLY A 339 2.54 4.48 9.60
C GLY A 339 3.32 3.68 10.63
N VAL A 340 2.66 3.26 11.71
CA VAL A 340 3.30 2.50 12.80
C VAL A 340 3.89 1.19 12.30
N VAL A 341 3.13 0.45 11.49
CA VAL A 341 3.60 -0.85 10.99
C VAL A 341 4.74 -0.69 9.98
N MET A 342 4.76 0.39 9.18
CA MET A 342 5.87 0.67 8.25
C MET A 342 7.16 1.05 8.98
N VAL A 343 7.08 1.71 10.14
CA VAL A 343 8.26 1.93 11.01
C VAL A 343 8.86 0.58 11.40
N VAL A 344 8.03 -0.33 11.93
CA VAL A 344 8.50 -1.64 12.40
C VAL A 344 8.96 -2.54 11.25
N VAL A 345 8.27 -2.53 10.11
CA VAL A 345 8.72 -3.22 8.89
C VAL A 345 10.09 -2.72 8.45
N THR A 346 10.31 -1.40 8.45
CA THR A 346 11.60 -0.82 8.02
C THR A 346 12.73 -1.20 8.99
N LEU A 347 12.48 -1.11 10.31
CA LEU A 347 13.46 -1.49 11.34
C LEU A 347 13.80 -2.98 11.28
N THR A 348 12.80 -3.86 11.15
CA THR A 348 13.04 -5.30 11.01
C THR A 348 13.75 -5.64 9.70
N CYS A 349 13.43 -4.96 8.59
CA CYS A 349 14.18 -5.14 7.34
C CYS A 349 15.64 -4.70 7.49
N LEU A 350 15.93 -3.57 8.15
CA LEU A 350 17.30 -3.15 8.46
C LEU A 350 18.05 -4.22 9.26
N LEU A 351 17.43 -4.75 10.32
CA LEU A 351 18.01 -5.83 11.14
C LEU A 351 18.32 -7.07 10.28
N HIS A 352 17.36 -7.56 9.48
CA HIS A 352 17.59 -8.73 8.63
C HIS A 352 18.66 -8.49 7.54
N LEU A 353 18.74 -7.27 6.99
CA LEU A 353 19.77 -6.90 6.02
C LEU A 353 21.18 -6.80 6.63
N ILE A 354 21.30 -6.76 7.97
CA ILE A 354 22.58 -6.86 8.67
C ILE A 354 22.86 -8.32 9.05
N ILE A 355 21.89 -8.98 9.70
CA ILE A 355 22.06 -10.32 10.29
C ILE A 355 22.26 -11.39 9.20
N THR A 356 21.46 -11.37 8.14
CA THR A 356 21.49 -12.42 7.11
C THR A 356 22.81 -12.41 6.32
N PRO A 357 23.32 -11.26 5.84
CA PRO A 357 24.63 -11.22 5.19
C PRO A 357 25.78 -11.50 6.16
N TYR A 358 25.68 -11.14 7.44
CA TYR A 358 26.67 -11.52 8.44
C TYR A 358 26.82 -13.06 8.53
N PHE A 359 25.71 -13.78 8.67
CA PHE A 359 25.73 -15.25 8.68
C PHE A 359 26.18 -15.85 7.34
N LEU A 360 25.88 -15.19 6.21
CA LEU A 360 26.39 -15.61 4.90
C LEU A 360 27.92 -15.52 4.85
N ILE A 361 28.50 -14.44 5.38
CA ILE A 361 29.96 -14.24 5.41
C ILE A 361 30.62 -15.26 6.34
N GLU A 362 30.02 -15.54 7.50
CA GLU A 362 30.49 -16.59 8.41
C GLU A 362 30.50 -17.97 7.72
N GLU A 363 29.44 -18.31 6.98
CA GLU A 363 29.34 -19.59 6.26
C GLU A 363 30.40 -19.73 5.14
N VAL A 364 30.68 -18.63 4.42
CA VAL A 364 31.68 -18.61 3.34
C VAL A 364 33.10 -18.88 3.88
N ASN A 365 33.38 -18.41 5.10
CA ASN A 365 34.67 -18.56 5.77
C ASN A 365 34.84 -19.94 6.44
N GLY A 366 33.77 -20.71 6.65
CA GLY A 366 33.78 -22.04 7.27
C GLY A 366 33.97 -23.23 6.31
N ASN A 367 33.80 -24.46 6.81
CA ASN A 367 33.91 -25.71 6.03
C ASN A 367 32.58 -26.01 5.31
N ARG A 368 32.59 -25.95 3.97
CA ARG A 368 31.46 -25.52 3.14
C ARG A 368 30.49 -26.65 2.74
N GLN A 369 29.19 -26.34 2.76
CA GLN A 369 28.21 -27.04 1.93
C GLN A 369 27.47 -26.05 1.01
N TRP A 370 27.47 -26.31 -0.29
CA TRP A 370 26.90 -25.42 -1.31
C TRP A 370 25.41 -25.10 -1.09
N LEU A 371 24.65 -26.04 -0.54
CA LEU A 371 23.22 -25.86 -0.26
C LEU A 371 22.98 -24.76 0.79
N SER A 372 23.80 -24.71 1.84
CA SER A 372 23.75 -23.67 2.88
C SER A 372 23.92 -22.26 2.29
N LEU A 373 24.92 -22.10 1.42
CA LEU A 373 25.20 -20.82 0.73
C LEU A 373 24.05 -20.39 -0.17
N ILE A 374 23.44 -21.32 -0.91
CA ILE A 374 22.29 -21.04 -1.79
C ILE A 374 21.09 -20.58 -0.96
N VAL A 375 20.75 -21.30 0.11
CA VAL A 375 19.63 -20.96 1.00
C VAL A 375 19.84 -19.59 1.64
N GLN A 376 21.03 -19.33 2.19
CA GLN A 376 21.34 -18.05 2.83
C GLN A 376 21.34 -16.88 1.83
N THR A 377 21.83 -17.09 0.62
CA THR A 377 21.76 -16.09 -0.46
C THR A 377 20.30 -15.82 -0.85
N ALA A 378 19.45 -16.84 -0.91
CA ALA A 378 18.03 -16.68 -1.20
C ALA A 378 17.29 -15.91 -0.08
N TRP A 379 17.67 -16.08 1.19
CA TRP A 379 17.18 -15.24 2.29
C TRP A 379 17.63 -13.77 2.12
N CYS A 380 18.89 -13.51 1.77
CA CYS A 380 19.35 -12.15 1.47
C CYS A 380 18.51 -11.50 0.35
N ILE A 381 18.26 -12.22 -0.74
CA ILE A 381 17.41 -11.75 -1.85
C ILE A 381 15.99 -11.46 -1.36
N LEU A 382 15.42 -12.30 -0.49
CA LEU A 382 14.12 -12.05 0.12
C LEU A 382 14.11 -10.72 0.87
N HIS A 383 15.07 -10.48 1.77
CA HIS A 383 15.12 -9.27 2.60
C HIS A 383 15.30 -7.99 1.77
N VAL A 384 16.12 -8.04 0.71
CA VAL A 384 16.23 -6.93 -0.25
C VAL A 384 14.90 -6.69 -0.97
N THR A 385 14.25 -7.76 -1.43
CA THR A 385 12.96 -7.68 -2.13
C THR A 385 11.86 -7.12 -1.22
N ARG A 386 11.83 -7.49 0.06
CA ARG A 386 10.91 -6.94 1.08
C ARG A 386 11.06 -5.43 1.24
N MET A 387 12.30 -4.91 1.23
CA MET A 387 12.53 -3.46 1.23
C MET A 387 11.99 -2.79 -0.04
N LEU A 388 12.24 -3.40 -1.20
CA LEU A 388 11.83 -2.84 -2.48
C LEU A 388 10.30 -2.89 -2.69
N ILE A 389 9.60 -3.90 -2.18
CA ILE A 389 8.15 -4.06 -2.39
C ILE A 389 7.33 -2.93 -1.73
N ILE A 390 7.83 -2.38 -0.62
CA ILE A 390 7.18 -1.26 0.08
C ILE A 390 7.60 0.10 -0.51
N ILE A 391 8.84 0.25 -1.01
CA ILE A 391 9.38 1.54 -1.52
C ILE A 391 9.06 1.80 -3.00
N GLN A 392 9.10 0.78 -3.86
CA GLN A 392 8.91 0.98 -5.29
C GLN A 392 7.54 1.59 -5.67
N PRO A 393 6.38 1.15 -5.10
CA PRO A 393 5.09 1.73 -5.46
C PRO A 393 4.92 3.16 -4.91
N THR A 394 5.43 3.48 -3.72
CA THR A 394 5.35 4.83 -3.13
C THR A 394 6.15 5.81 -3.98
N TYR A 395 7.40 5.48 -4.30
CA TYR A 395 8.26 6.28 -5.17
C TYR A 395 7.63 6.51 -6.54
N SER A 396 7.10 5.45 -7.16
CA SER A 396 6.44 5.55 -8.46
C SER A 396 5.22 6.48 -8.43
N THR A 397 4.45 6.45 -7.34
CA THR A 397 3.29 7.33 -7.12
C THR A 397 3.73 8.79 -7.01
N VAL A 398 4.76 9.07 -6.22
CA VAL A 398 5.30 10.43 -6.04
C VAL A 398 5.83 10.99 -7.36
N ILE A 399 6.51 10.19 -8.19
CA ILE A 399 6.93 10.62 -9.53
C ILE A 399 5.73 11.02 -10.40
N GLN A 400 4.64 10.25 -10.38
CA GLN A 400 3.45 10.60 -11.15
C GLN A 400 2.79 11.87 -10.61
N ALA A 401 2.77 12.08 -9.29
CA ALA A 401 2.28 13.32 -8.72
C ALA A 401 3.15 14.54 -9.13
N LYS A 402 4.47 14.39 -9.16
CA LYS A 402 5.38 15.42 -9.70
C LYS A 402 5.13 15.70 -11.19
N LYS A 403 4.83 14.66 -11.98
CA LYS A 403 4.43 14.82 -13.38
C LYS A 403 3.12 15.61 -13.53
N THR A 404 2.16 15.45 -12.62
CA THR A 404 0.94 16.27 -12.58
C THR A 404 1.28 17.76 -12.52
N ALA A 405 2.22 18.15 -11.65
CA ALA A 405 2.66 19.54 -11.50
C ALA A 405 3.20 20.12 -12.82
N ILE A 406 4.03 19.35 -13.53
CA ILE A 406 4.59 19.75 -14.82
C ILE A 406 3.49 19.95 -15.85
N LEU A 407 2.52 19.02 -15.94
CA LEU A 407 1.41 19.11 -16.89
C LEU A 407 0.49 20.30 -16.59
N VAL A 408 0.19 20.57 -15.32
CA VAL A 408 -0.59 21.74 -14.89
C VAL A 408 0.14 23.03 -15.24
N SER A 409 1.45 23.11 -15.00
CA SER A 409 2.27 24.26 -15.38
C SER A 409 2.28 24.49 -16.90
N GLN A 410 2.44 23.44 -17.70
CA GLN A 410 2.37 23.54 -19.17
C GLN A 410 1.00 24.03 -19.65
N LEU A 411 -0.08 23.51 -19.04
CA LEU A 411 -1.44 23.96 -19.33
C LEU A 411 -1.64 25.43 -18.95
N LEU A 412 -1.10 25.90 -17.82
CA LEU A 412 -1.16 27.32 -17.44
C LEU A 412 -0.50 28.22 -18.48
N SER A 413 0.64 27.81 -19.02
CA SER A 413 1.36 28.58 -20.03
C SER A 413 0.69 28.59 -21.40
N SER A 414 -0.10 27.57 -21.74
CA SER A 414 -0.65 27.41 -23.10
C SER A 414 -2.16 27.71 -23.23
N ASN A 415 -2.90 27.89 -22.14
CA ASN A 415 -4.36 28.06 -22.21
C ASN A 415 -4.78 29.54 -22.16
N PRO A 416 -5.37 30.09 -23.24
CA PRO A 416 -5.86 31.47 -23.26
C PRO A 416 -7.23 31.66 -22.56
N ASN A 417 -7.93 30.56 -22.22
CA ASN A 417 -9.26 30.62 -21.61
C ASN A 417 -9.16 30.99 -20.11
N VAL A 418 -9.78 32.11 -19.72
CA VAL A 418 -9.76 32.67 -18.35
C VAL A 418 -10.29 31.69 -17.31
N GLU A 419 -11.41 31.01 -17.59
CA GLU A 419 -12.03 30.09 -16.63
C GLU A 419 -11.19 28.82 -16.44
N CYS A 420 -10.62 28.28 -17.52
CA CYS A 420 -9.66 27.18 -17.43
C CYS A 420 -8.43 27.59 -16.63
N ARG A 421 -7.91 28.79 -16.87
CA ARG A 421 -6.74 29.34 -16.18
C ARG A 421 -7.00 29.48 -14.67
N ARG A 422 -8.16 30.00 -14.28
CA ARG A 422 -8.56 30.09 -12.86
C ARG A 422 -8.54 28.72 -12.16
N HIS A 423 -9.11 27.70 -12.79
CA HIS A 423 -9.07 26.34 -12.25
C HIS A 423 -7.64 25.76 -12.19
N LEU A 424 -6.80 26.03 -13.19
CA LEU A 424 -5.41 25.60 -13.20
C LEU A 424 -4.54 26.32 -12.16
N GLU A 425 -4.82 27.60 -11.87
CA GLU A 425 -4.14 28.37 -10.82
C GLU A 425 -4.47 27.77 -9.44
N VAL A 426 -5.75 27.47 -9.19
CA VAL A 426 -6.17 26.73 -7.99
C VAL A 426 -5.49 25.36 -7.91
N PHE A 427 -5.42 24.63 -9.04
CA PHE A 427 -4.76 23.34 -9.10
C PHE A 427 -3.26 23.45 -8.77
N SER A 428 -2.58 24.43 -9.35
CA SER A 428 -1.15 24.69 -9.09
C SER A 428 -0.90 25.03 -7.62
N LEU A 429 -1.73 25.89 -7.02
CA LEU A 429 -1.64 26.21 -5.59
C LEU A 429 -1.89 24.98 -4.71
N GLN A 430 -2.88 24.16 -5.06
CA GLN A 430 -3.15 22.93 -4.33
C GLN A 430 -1.96 21.96 -4.37
N ILE A 431 -1.34 21.78 -5.54
CA ILE A 431 -0.15 20.92 -5.69
C ILE A 431 1.01 21.46 -4.84
N LEU A 432 1.20 22.79 -4.83
CA LEU A 432 2.25 23.44 -4.05
C LEU A 432 2.05 23.26 -2.53
N HIS A 433 0.82 23.43 -2.04
CA HIS A 433 0.51 23.37 -0.61
C HIS A 433 0.21 21.97 -0.08
N ARG A 434 -0.05 21.00 -0.96
CA ARG A 434 -0.32 19.60 -0.60
C ARG A 434 0.63 18.65 -1.31
N PRO A 435 1.95 18.72 -1.03
CA PRO A 435 2.91 17.79 -1.61
C PRO A 435 2.52 16.35 -1.26
N LEU A 436 2.50 15.48 -2.26
CA LEU A 436 2.22 14.07 -2.04
C LEU A 436 3.45 13.40 -1.42
N ASP A 437 3.31 12.86 -0.21
CA ASP A 437 4.38 12.12 0.45
C ASP A 437 3.85 10.87 1.17
N PHE A 438 4.61 9.79 1.07
CA PHE A 438 4.36 8.54 1.80
C PHE A 438 5.33 8.49 2.96
N THR A 439 4.83 8.56 4.18
CA THR A 439 5.66 8.65 5.38
C THR A 439 5.29 7.59 6.39
N ALA A 440 6.28 7.14 7.16
CA ALA A 440 6.09 6.27 8.30
C ALA A 440 5.99 7.13 9.57
N CYS A 441 4.78 7.37 10.07
CA CYS A 441 4.51 8.24 11.23
C CYS A 441 5.09 9.67 11.13
N GLY A 442 5.39 10.16 9.92
CA GLY A 442 6.11 11.42 9.73
C GLY A 442 7.58 11.40 10.14
N LEU A 443 8.14 10.24 10.56
CA LEU A 443 9.55 10.11 10.94
C LEU A 443 10.48 10.13 9.72
N PHE A 444 10.09 9.45 8.64
CA PHE A 444 10.86 9.38 7.40
C PHE A 444 9.95 9.11 6.19
N SER A 445 10.38 9.56 5.01
CA SER A 445 9.72 9.28 3.73
C SER A 445 10.08 7.89 3.22
N LEU A 446 9.09 7.19 2.67
CA LEU A 446 9.23 5.88 2.04
C LEU A 446 9.62 6.04 0.57
N ASP A 447 10.86 6.47 0.32
CA ASP A 447 11.39 6.72 -1.02
C ASP A 447 12.77 6.07 -1.24
N ARG A 448 13.43 6.39 -2.37
CA ARG A 448 14.75 5.82 -2.67
C ARG A 448 15.87 6.33 -1.78
N SER A 449 15.69 7.48 -1.11
CA SER A 449 16.69 7.97 -0.15
C SER A 449 16.77 7.06 1.07
N LEU A 450 15.64 6.46 1.47
CA LEU A 450 15.60 5.44 2.53
C LEU A 450 16.43 4.20 2.14
N VAL A 451 16.34 3.73 0.89
CA VAL A 451 17.17 2.60 0.41
C VAL A 451 18.65 2.92 0.53
N THR A 452 19.07 4.11 0.08
CA THR A 452 20.48 4.51 0.15
C THR A 452 20.97 4.67 1.59
N SER A 453 20.13 5.21 2.49
CA SER A 453 20.44 5.33 3.91
C SER A 453 20.63 3.96 4.57
N ILE A 454 19.71 3.02 4.30
CA ILE A 454 19.79 1.66 4.82
C ILE A 454 20.99 0.91 4.25
N ALA A 455 21.27 1.04 2.95
CA ALA A 455 22.46 0.43 2.35
C ALA A 455 23.75 0.92 3.00
N GLY A 456 23.84 2.23 3.29
CA GLY A 456 24.95 2.81 4.05
C GLY A 456 25.06 2.24 5.47
N ALA A 457 23.95 2.21 6.21
CA ALA A 457 23.91 1.65 7.57
C ALA A 457 24.30 0.17 7.59
N VAL A 458 23.74 -0.65 6.70
CA VAL A 458 24.07 -2.08 6.54
C VAL A 458 25.56 -2.26 6.28
N THR A 459 26.13 -1.50 5.35
CA THR A 459 27.56 -1.58 5.03
C THR A 459 28.42 -1.27 6.26
N THR A 460 28.12 -0.17 6.97
CA THR A 460 28.85 0.22 8.18
C THR A 460 28.76 -0.85 9.26
N TYR A 461 27.57 -1.36 9.57
CA TYR A 461 27.40 -2.39 10.60
C TYR A 461 28.04 -3.72 10.21
N LEU A 462 27.99 -4.13 8.94
CA LEU A 462 28.69 -5.33 8.49
C LEU A 462 30.21 -5.19 8.66
N VAL A 463 30.79 -4.05 8.31
CA VAL A 463 32.23 -3.80 8.52
C VAL A 463 32.58 -3.92 10.01
N ILE A 464 31.78 -3.30 10.88
CA ILE A 464 31.97 -3.36 12.34
C ILE A 464 31.90 -4.80 12.84
N LEU A 465 30.87 -5.57 12.44
CA LEU A 465 30.70 -6.96 12.86
C LEU A 465 31.86 -7.84 12.40
N ILE A 466 32.34 -7.67 11.17
CA ILE A 466 33.48 -8.42 10.63
C ILE A 466 34.77 -8.10 11.40
N GLN A 467 34.99 -6.83 11.76
CA GLN A 467 36.17 -6.42 12.53
C GLN A 467 36.17 -7.06 13.93
N PHE A 468 35.06 -6.96 14.66
CA PHE A 468 34.94 -7.56 15.99
C PHE A 468 35.02 -9.09 15.97
N GLN A 469 34.44 -9.74 14.96
CA GLN A 469 34.55 -11.19 14.82
C GLN A 469 36.01 -11.66 14.71
N LYS A 470 36.85 -10.96 13.94
CA LYS A 470 38.27 -11.32 13.80
C LYS A 470 39.03 -11.19 15.12
N GLU A 471 38.75 -10.13 15.88
CA GLU A 471 39.37 -9.93 17.19
C GLU A 471 38.98 -11.03 18.18
N ASP A 472 37.70 -11.41 18.24
CA ASP A 472 37.22 -12.46 19.14
C ASP A 472 37.80 -13.83 18.77
N THR A 473 37.87 -14.19 17.48
CA THR A 473 38.54 -15.44 17.06
C THR A 473 40.01 -15.49 17.47
N THR A 474 40.71 -14.36 17.42
CA THR A 474 42.11 -14.27 17.83
C THR A 474 42.26 -14.48 19.35
N LYS A 475 41.34 -13.92 20.15
CA LYS A 475 41.35 -14.10 21.61
C LYS A 475 41.04 -15.54 22.01
N ASP A 476 40.05 -16.16 21.37
CA ASP A 476 39.67 -17.56 21.64
C ASP A 476 40.83 -18.53 21.34
N ASP A 477 41.56 -18.30 20.25
CA ASP A 477 42.76 -19.09 19.91
C ASP A 477 43.86 -18.94 20.97
N VAL A 478 44.11 -17.72 21.45
CA VAL A 478 45.09 -17.45 22.51
C VAL A 478 44.69 -18.13 23.81
N ASP A 479 43.43 -18.03 24.23
CA ASP A 479 42.91 -18.65 25.45
C ASP A 479 42.99 -20.19 25.39
N ASN A 480 42.74 -20.79 24.22
CA ASN A 480 42.87 -22.23 24.01
C ASN A 480 44.34 -22.69 24.09
N ILE A 481 45.27 -21.91 23.54
CA ILE A 481 46.71 -22.18 23.66
C ILE A 481 47.14 -22.11 25.14
N LEU A 482 46.70 -21.07 25.88
CA LEU A 482 47.00 -20.92 27.29
C LEU A 482 46.44 -22.08 28.13
N LYS A 483 45.20 -22.51 27.88
CA LYS A 483 44.61 -23.68 28.56
C LYS A 483 45.39 -24.96 28.28
N ASN A 484 45.74 -25.22 27.03
CA ASN A 484 46.53 -26.39 26.65
C ASN A 484 47.92 -26.38 27.29
N ALA A 485 48.63 -25.24 27.27
CA ALA A 485 49.93 -25.09 27.91
C ALA A 485 49.85 -25.33 29.43
N THR A 486 48.83 -24.77 30.09
CA THR A 486 48.59 -24.98 31.52
C THR A 486 48.32 -26.45 31.84
N GLN A 487 47.57 -27.14 30.98
CA GLN A 487 47.27 -28.56 31.16
C GLN A 487 48.50 -29.45 30.95
N ILE A 488 49.38 -29.11 29.98
CA ILE A 488 50.67 -29.78 29.80
C ILE A 488 51.54 -29.62 31.04
N LEU A 489 51.65 -28.40 31.59
CA LEU A 489 52.43 -28.15 32.82
C LEU A 489 51.86 -28.93 34.03
N LYS A 490 50.53 -29.03 34.13
CA LYS A 490 49.87 -29.82 35.18
C LYS A 490 50.16 -31.33 35.03
N ASN A 491 50.21 -31.83 33.80
CA ASN A 491 50.53 -33.24 33.53
C ASN A 491 52.02 -33.53 33.72
N ALA A 492 52.92 -32.59 33.41
CA ALA A 492 54.35 -32.76 33.64
C ALA A 492 54.71 -32.73 35.14
N SER A 493 54.07 -31.83 35.91
CA SER A 493 54.25 -31.77 37.36
C SER A 493 53.71 -33.01 38.08
N SER A 494 52.59 -33.59 37.63
CA SER A 494 52.11 -34.87 38.16
C SER A 494 53.04 -36.03 37.83
N LEU A 495 53.64 -36.05 36.63
CA LEU A 495 54.65 -37.05 36.25
C LEU A 495 55.92 -36.94 37.11
N HIS A 496 56.39 -35.72 37.37
CA HIS A 496 57.54 -35.47 38.23
C HIS A 496 57.31 -35.98 39.67
N ASN A 497 56.10 -35.75 40.21
CA ASN A 497 55.70 -36.28 41.53
C ASN A 497 55.65 -37.81 41.57
N LEU A 498 55.28 -38.48 40.47
CA LEU A 498 55.31 -39.94 40.37
C LEU A 498 56.74 -40.49 40.32
N THR A 499 57.65 -39.82 39.61
CA THR A 499 59.07 -40.22 39.55
C THR A 499 59.82 -39.97 40.85
N SER A 500 59.51 -38.89 41.58
CA SER A 500 60.14 -38.60 42.89
C SER A 500 59.67 -39.57 43.98
N ILE A 501 58.41 -40.03 43.95
CA ILE A 501 57.93 -41.10 44.85
C ILE A 501 58.68 -42.41 44.58
N LYS A 502 58.94 -42.75 43.31
CA LYS A 502 59.64 -43.99 42.94
C LYS A 502 61.12 -44.00 43.36
N HIS A 503 61.74 -42.83 43.47
CA HIS A 503 63.14 -42.67 43.88
C HIS A 503 63.34 -42.67 45.41
N ASN A 504 62.27 -42.40 46.18
CA ASN A 504 62.26 -42.46 47.65
C ASN A 504 61.80 -43.83 48.21
N SER A 505 61.40 -44.77 47.34
CA SER A 505 60.91 -46.10 47.71
C SER A 505 61.89 -47.26 47.41
N SER A 506 63.14 -46.92 47.09
CA SER A 506 64.26 -47.84 46.82
C SER A 506 65.45 -47.38 47.62
#